data_AF-A0A0D9QMR9-F1
#
_entry.id   AF-A0A0D9QMR9-F1
#
_cell.length_a   1.000
_cell.length_b   1.000
_cell.length_c   1.000
_cell.angle_alpha   90.00
_cell.angle_beta   90.00
_cell.angle_gamma   90.00
#
_symmetry.space_group_name_H-M   'P 1'
#
loop_
_entity.id
_entity.type
_entity.pdbx_description
1 polymer ?
#
loop_
_entity_poly.entity_id
_entity_poly.type
_entity_poly.pdbx_seq_one_letter_code
_entity_poly.pdbx_strand_id
1 'polypeptide(L)'
;MENKNVYLYIPNIIGYIRVILALWGFMICRKNLILFAVLYTASQILDACDGWTARKFNQTSIFGQILDQITDRLSTTLLYLLNGNVYEEYIIPIGLIMIADIAGHYFHSSSCAIAGNKTHKKIEKGNRLLKLYYERPVVMVICIIAYESFWFAAYAFKITPPRDIINIIGKLKKRKR
;
A
#
# COMPACT_ATOMS: atom_id res chain seq x y z
N MET A 1 1.65 -5.73 35.25
CA MET A 1 2.11 -5.03 34.04
C MET A 1 0.98 -4.12 33.62
N GLU A 2 1.17 -2.80 33.60
CA GLU A 2 0.14 -1.87 33.11
C GLU A 2 -0.39 -2.35 31.76
N ASN A 3 -1.71 -2.53 31.67
CA ASN A 3 -2.40 -2.80 30.41
C ASN A 3 -2.22 -1.58 29.50
N LYS A 4 -1.10 -1.50 28.78
CA LYS A 4 -0.91 -0.48 27.74
C LYS A 4 -2.09 -0.60 26.79
N ASN A 5 -2.80 0.51 26.62
CA ASN A 5 -3.94 0.59 25.72
C ASN A 5 -3.49 0.17 24.31
N VAL A 6 -4.14 -0.85 23.73
CA VAL A 6 -3.78 -1.40 22.42
C VAL A 6 -3.77 -0.31 21.35
N TYR A 7 -4.63 0.70 21.44
CA TYR A 7 -4.66 1.83 20.49
C TYR A 7 -3.36 2.68 20.53
N LEU A 8 -2.62 2.64 21.64
CA LEU A 8 -1.38 3.40 21.84
C LEU A 8 -0.12 2.55 21.70
N TYR A 9 -0.23 1.34 21.15
CA TYR A 9 0.94 0.55 20.79
C TYR A 9 1.77 1.29 19.74
N ILE A 10 3.10 1.20 19.85
CA ILE A 10 4.05 1.83 18.92
C ILE A 10 3.72 1.47 17.46
N PRO A 11 3.48 0.20 17.07
CA PRO A 11 3.10 -0.13 15.70
C PRO A 11 1.78 0.54 15.25
N ASN A 12 0.80 0.71 16.16
CA ASN A 12 -0.48 1.31 15.80
C ASN A 12 -0.38 2.83 15.61
N ILE A 13 0.47 3.49 16.40
CA ILE A 13 0.82 4.91 16.19
C ILE A 13 1.48 5.09 14.83
N ILE A 14 2.40 4.19 14.44
CA ILE A 14 2.99 4.19 13.09
C ILE A 14 1.89 4.01 12.04
N GLY A 15 0.96 3.07 12.25
CA GLY A 15 -0.23 2.89 11.40
C GLY A 15 -1.05 4.16 11.20
N TYR A 16 -1.30 4.93 12.27
CA TYR A 16 -2.01 6.21 12.16
C TYR A 16 -1.21 7.26 11.36
N ILE A 17 0.11 7.31 11.55
CA ILE A 17 1.00 8.19 10.78
C ILE A 17 0.94 7.83 9.29
N ARG A 18 0.93 6.54 8.94
CA ARG A 18 0.77 6.05 7.56
C ARG A 18 -0.50 6.62 6.91
N VAL A 19 -1.64 6.50 7.60
CA VAL A 19 -2.91 7.05 7.13
C VAL A 19 -2.82 8.56 6.88
N ILE A 20 -2.23 9.31 7.81
CA ILE A 20 -2.06 10.77 7.67
C ILE A 20 -1.19 11.12 6.46
N LEU A 21 -0.06 10.41 6.27
CA LEU A 21 0.83 10.63 5.14
C LEU A 21 0.15 10.33 3.80
N ALA A 22 -0.60 9.22 3.71
CA ALA A 22 -1.33 8.85 2.51
C ALA A 22 -2.41 9.89 2.17
N LEU A 23 -3.20 10.33 3.15
CA LEU A 23 -4.23 11.36 2.96
C LEU A 23 -3.63 12.71 2.59
N TRP A 24 -2.54 13.11 3.24
CA TRP A 24 -1.85 14.35 2.91
C TRP A 24 -1.30 14.30 1.49
N GLY A 25 -0.61 13.20 1.13
CA GLY A 25 -0.16 12.94 -0.23
C GLY A 25 -1.27 13.07 -1.25
N PHE A 26 -2.43 12.47 -0.98
CA PHE A 26 -3.59 12.55 -1.84
C PHE A 26 -4.12 13.98 -2.00
N MET A 27 -4.20 14.79 -0.94
CA MET A 27 -4.66 16.19 -1.02
C MET A 27 -3.75 17.08 -1.89
N ILE A 28 -2.47 16.74 -2.03
CA ILE A 28 -1.50 17.52 -2.79
C ILE A 28 -1.14 16.92 -4.15
N CYS A 29 -1.66 15.74 -4.50
CA CYS A 29 -1.22 14.93 -5.65
C CYS A 29 -1.19 15.70 -6.98
N ARG A 30 -2.17 16.59 -7.21
CA ARG A 30 -2.25 17.44 -8.41
C ARG A 30 -1.36 18.68 -8.36
N LYS A 31 -1.01 19.17 -7.17
CA LYS A 31 -0.24 20.41 -6.97
C LYS A 31 1.27 20.14 -7.00
N ASN A 32 1.70 19.02 -6.43
CA ASN A 32 3.11 18.67 -6.32
C ASN A 32 3.28 17.15 -6.34
N LEU A 33 3.52 16.61 -7.55
CA LEU A 33 3.72 15.19 -7.77
C LEU A 33 4.94 14.63 -7.00
N ILE A 34 6.02 15.40 -6.89
CA ILE A 34 7.23 14.95 -6.19
C ILE A 34 6.94 14.80 -4.69
N LEU A 35 6.28 15.78 -4.08
CA LEU A 35 5.93 15.70 -2.66
C LEU A 35 4.90 14.59 -2.41
N PHE A 36 3.94 14.39 -3.32
CA PHE A 36 3.05 13.22 -3.26
C PHE A 36 3.82 11.90 -3.30
N ALA A 37 4.78 11.75 -4.23
CA ALA A 37 5.64 10.58 -4.30
C ALA A 37 6.37 10.32 -2.98
N VAL A 38 6.98 11.36 -2.41
CA VAL A 38 7.71 11.25 -1.14
C VAL A 38 6.80 10.84 0.01
N LEU A 39 5.64 11.48 0.18
CA LEU A 39 4.69 11.15 1.25
C LEU A 39 4.11 9.75 1.10
N TYR A 40 3.73 9.36 -0.13
CA TYR A 40 3.20 8.05 -0.43
C TYR A 40 4.24 6.95 -0.17
N THR A 41 5.46 7.10 -0.69
CA THR A 41 6.55 6.14 -0.45
C THR A 41 6.93 6.08 1.02
N ALA A 42 6.95 7.20 1.76
CA ALA A 42 7.18 7.19 3.20
C ALA A 42 6.11 6.37 3.95
N SER A 43 4.84 6.51 3.56
CA SER A 43 3.74 5.68 4.11
C SER A 43 3.97 4.19 3.86
N GLN A 44 4.40 3.80 2.67
CA GLN A 44 4.68 2.39 2.33
C GLN A 44 5.92 1.84 3.04
N ILE A 45 6.94 2.66 3.31
CA ILE A 45 8.11 2.22 4.09
C ILE A 45 7.73 1.98 5.56
N LEU A 46 6.87 2.85 6.10
CA LEU A 46 6.42 2.75 7.49
C LEU A 46 5.59 1.49 7.75
N ASP A 47 4.96 0.90 6.74
CA ASP A 47 4.31 -0.42 6.79
C ASP A 47 5.26 -1.50 7.31
N ALA A 48 6.42 -1.63 6.67
CA ALA A 48 7.43 -2.58 7.11
C ALA A 48 7.93 -2.28 8.54
N CYS A 49 7.95 -1.01 8.93
CA CYS A 49 8.36 -0.57 10.26
C CYS A 49 7.33 -0.92 11.34
N ASP A 50 6.02 -0.80 11.09
CA ASP A 50 5.01 -1.17 12.09
C ASP A 50 5.06 -2.68 12.39
N GLY A 51 5.18 -3.54 11.38
CA GLY A 51 5.27 -4.98 11.58
C GLY A 51 6.55 -5.36 12.32
N TRP A 52 7.66 -4.69 12.01
CA TRP A 52 8.93 -4.89 12.71
C TRP A 52 8.86 -4.45 14.17
N THR A 53 8.31 -3.26 14.46
CA THR A 53 8.17 -2.76 15.83
C THR A 53 7.19 -3.61 16.64
N ALA A 54 6.09 -4.09 16.05
CA ALA A 54 5.15 -5.00 16.70
C ALA A 54 5.85 -6.27 17.21
N ARG A 55 6.70 -6.88 16.38
CA ARG A 55 7.50 -8.06 16.76
C ARG A 55 8.58 -7.73 17.79
N LYS A 56 9.30 -6.63 17.60
CA LYS A 56 10.41 -6.23 18.48
C LYS A 56 9.96 -5.89 19.89
N PHE A 57 8.82 -5.21 20.04
CA PHE A 57 8.29 -4.78 21.33
C PHE A 57 7.24 -5.73 21.92
N ASN A 58 7.00 -6.88 21.27
CA ASN A 58 5.96 -7.84 21.65
C ASN A 58 4.56 -7.19 21.76
N GLN A 59 4.26 -6.29 20.82
CA GLN A 59 3.02 -5.50 20.74
C GLN A 59 2.12 -5.95 19.57
N THR A 60 2.21 -7.22 19.14
CA THR A 60 1.33 -7.79 18.12
C THR A 60 -0.10 -7.92 18.65
N SER A 61 -1.09 -7.37 17.94
CA SER A 61 -2.51 -7.45 18.32
C SER A 61 -3.40 -7.68 17.10
N ILE A 62 -4.63 -8.16 17.32
CA ILE A 62 -5.66 -8.30 16.27
C ILE A 62 -6.01 -6.92 15.69
N PHE A 63 -6.16 -5.92 16.56
CA PHE A 63 -6.43 -4.54 16.15
C PHE A 63 -5.33 -4.03 15.20
N GLY A 64 -4.05 -4.22 15.54
CA GLY A 64 -2.94 -3.78 14.69
C GLY A 64 -2.93 -4.49 13.33
N GLN A 65 -3.23 -5.79 13.29
CA GLN A 65 -3.34 -6.54 12.04
C GLN A 65 -4.49 -6.04 11.14
N ILE A 66 -5.63 -5.68 11.74
CA ILE A 66 -6.77 -5.12 11.01
C ILE A 66 -6.43 -3.71 10.50
N LEU A 67 -5.84 -2.87 11.35
CA LEU A 67 -5.41 -1.52 11.00
C LEU A 67 -4.45 -1.52 9.81
N ASP A 68 -3.46 -2.41 9.84
CA ASP A 68 -2.48 -2.63 8.78
C ASP A 68 -3.17 -2.99 7.45
N GLN A 69 -3.97 -4.06 7.46
CA GLN A 69 -4.67 -4.53 6.26
C GLN A 69 -5.60 -3.47 5.66
N ILE A 70 -6.32 -2.71 6.50
CA ILE A 70 -7.20 -1.64 6.02
C ILE A 70 -6.38 -0.49 5.43
N THR A 71 -5.31 -0.08 6.10
CA THR A 71 -4.45 1.03 5.67
C THR A 71 -3.81 0.74 4.32
N ASP A 72 -3.35 -0.49 4.09
CA ASP A 72 -2.86 -0.95 2.79
C ASP A 72 -3.91 -0.75 1.70
N ARG A 73 -5.13 -1.28 1.91
CA ARG A 73 -6.19 -1.19 0.90
C ARG A 73 -6.63 0.24 0.63
N LEU A 74 -6.69 1.08 1.67
CA LEU A 74 -6.99 2.51 1.49
C LEU A 74 -5.92 3.18 0.62
N SER A 75 -4.63 2.90 0.86
CA SER A 75 -3.54 3.50 0.10
C SER A 75 -3.59 3.15 -1.40
N THR A 76 -3.84 1.88 -1.74
CA THR A 76 -4.02 1.43 -3.13
C THR A 76 -5.30 2.02 -3.74
N THR A 77 -6.38 2.10 -2.95
CA THR A 77 -7.66 2.70 -3.38
C THR A 77 -7.50 4.14 -3.84
N LEU A 78 -6.70 4.93 -3.12
CA LEU A 78 -6.39 6.30 -3.53
C LEU A 78 -5.73 6.32 -4.93
N LEU A 79 -4.84 5.37 -5.25
CA LEU A 79 -4.25 5.30 -6.58
C LEU A 79 -5.26 4.91 -7.66
N TYR A 80 -6.20 4.00 -7.40
CA TYR A 80 -7.28 3.71 -8.35
C TYR A 80 -8.13 4.95 -8.64
N LEU A 81 -8.49 5.71 -7.60
CA LEU A 81 -9.27 6.95 -7.75
C LEU A 81 -8.51 7.99 -8.57
N LEU A 82 -7.20 8.15 -8.32
CA LEU A 82 -6.35 9.06 -9.09
C LEU A 82 -6.27 8.65 -10.56
N ASN A 83 -6.10 7.36 -10.85
CA ASN A 83 -6.04 6.87 -12.22
C ASN A 83 -7.39 6.98 -12.93
N GLY A 84 -8.50 6.57 -12.29
CA GLY A 84 -9.84 6.70 -12.87
C GLY A 84 -10.23 8.15 -13.17
N ASN A 85 -9.67 9.11 -12.44
CA ASN A 85 -9.88 10.53 -12.72
C ASN A 85 -9.11 11.05 -13.94
N VAL A 86 -7.95 10.49 -14.29
CA VAL A 86 -7.14 10.96 -15.42
C VAL A 86 -7.27 10.07 -16.66
N TYR A 87 -7.79 8.86 -16.49
CA TYR A 87 -8.05 7.85 -17.50
C TYR A 87 -9.54 7.52 -17.52
N GLU A 88 -10.38 8.52 -17.85
CA GLU A 88 -11.84 8.43 -17.76
C GLU A 88 -12.43 7.25 -18.56
N GLU A 89 -11.86 6.93 -19.72
CA GLU A 89 -12.27 5.79 -20.56
C GLU A 89 -12.07 4.42 -19.88
N TYR A 90 -11.20 4.35 -18.86
CA TYR A 90 -10.89 3.14 -18.10
C TYR A 90 -11.54 3.14 -16.71
N ILE A 91 -12.43 4.08 -16.39
CA ILE A 91 -13.04 4.17 -15.05
C ILE A 91 -13.79 2.89 -14.65
N ILE A 92 -14.48 2.25 -15.59
CA ILE A 92 -15.21 0.99 -15.36
C ILE A 92 -14.24 -0.15 -15.03
N PRO A 93 -13.25 -0.50 -15.89
CA PRO A 93 -12.32 -1.57 -15.57
C PRO A 93 -11.49 -1.29 -14.32
N ILE A 94 -11.06 -0.05 -14.08
CA ILE A 94 -10.35 0.34 -12.84
C ILE A 94 -11.25 0.11 -11.61
N GLY A 95 -12.52 0.52 -11.69
CA GLY A 95 -13.49 0.30 -10.61
C GLY A 95 -13.74 -1.18 -10.33
N LEU A 96 -13.82 -2.03 -11.37
CA LEU A 96 -13.97 -3.47 -11.20
C LEU A 96 -12.73 -4.11 -10.54
N ILE A 97 -11.52 -3.69 -10.93
CA ILE A 97 -10.27 -4.14 -10.30
C ILE A 97 -10.24 -3.74 -8.83
N MET A 98 -10.59 -2.49 -8.51
CA MET A 98 -10.67 -1.99 -7.13
C MET A 98 -11.63 -2.81 -6.28
N ILE A 99 -12.83 -3.10 -6.78
CA ILE A 99 -13.82 -3.93 -6.07
C ILE A 99 -13.28 -5.34 -5.85
N ALA A 100 -12.70 -5.96 -6.88
CA ALA A 100 -12.15 -7.31 -6.79
C ALA A 100 -10.98 -7.38 -5.78
N ASP A 101 -10.12 -6.37 -5.76
CA ASP A 101 -9.00 -6.24 -4.83
C ASP A 101 -9.48 -6.15 -3.37
N ILE A 102 -10.35 -5.18 -3.06
CA ILE A 102 -10.88 -4.99 -1.71
C ILE A 102 -11.68 -6.22 -1.26
N ALA A 103 -12.59 -6.72 -2.08
CA ALA A 103 -13.41 -7.88 -1.76
C ALA A 103 -12.57 -9.15 -1.58
N GLY A 104 -11.60 -9.39 -2.47
CA GLY A 104 -10.70 -10.55 -2.41
C GLY A 104 -9.90 -10.58 -1.11
N HIS A 105 -9.32 -9.44 -0.70
CA HIS A 105 -8.62 -9.34 0.57
C HIS A 105 -9.53 -9.53 1.78
N TYR A 106 -10.75 -8.99 1.73
CA TYR A 106 -11.71 -9.14 2.82
C TYR A 106 -12.20 -10.58 2.97
N PHE A 107 -12.53 -11.25 1.86
CA PHE A 107 -12.94 -12.66 1.84
C PHE A 107 -11.82 -13.57 2.33
N HIS A 108 -10.59 -13.38 1.84
CA HIS A 108 -9.45 -14.18 2.24
C HIS A 108 -9.13 -14.01 3.73
N SER A 109 -9.06 -12.77 4.22
CA SER A 109 -8.78 -12.49 5.63
C SER A 109 -9.87 -13.01 6.57
N SER A 110 -11.15 -12.79 6.22
CA SER A 110 -12.30 -13.29 6.99
C SER A 110 -12.34 -14.82 7.02
N SER A 111 -12.10 -15.47 5.88
CA SER A 111 -12.02 -16.94 5.80
C SER A 111 -10.90 -17.48 6.68
N CYS A 112 -9.72 -16.85 6.65
CA CYS A 112 -8.60 -17.25 7.51
C CYS A 112 -8.90 -17.07 9.00
N ALA A 113 -9.58 -15.97 9.37
CA ALA A 113 -9.99 -15.71 10.75
C ALA A 113 -10.99 -16.75 11.26
N ILE A 114 -12.01 -17.09 10.45
CA ILE A 114 -13.06 -18.08 10.79
C ILE A 114 -12.46 -19.49 10.87
N ALA A 115 -11.51 -19.84 10.00
CA ALA A 115 -10.83 -21.14 10.02
C ALA A 115 -9.90 -21.34 11.24
N GLY A 116 -9.77 -20.36 12.14
CA GLY A 116 -8.90 -20.42 13.32
C GLY A 116 -7.41 -20.30 12.99
N ASN A 117 -7.07 -19.91 11.76
CA ASN A 117 -5.67 -19.71 11.37
C ASN A 117 -5.12 -18.43 11.99
N LYS A 118 -4.00 -18.54 12.73
CA LYS A 118 -3.33 -17.41 13.39
C LYS A 118 -2.80 -16.34 12.41
N THR A 119 -2.77 -16.61 11.10
CA THR A 119 -2.28 -15.67 10.09
C THR A 119 -2.93 -15.93 8.73
N HIS A 120 -3.48 -14.89 8.10
CA HIS A 120 -4.05 -14.96 6.73
C HIS A 120 -3.00 -15.22 5.63
N LYS A 121 -1.73 -15.40 5.98
CA LYS A 121 -0.62 -15.60 5.04
C LYS A 121 -0.18 -17.08 4.94
N LYS A 122 -0.85 -18.02 5.61
CA LYS A 122 -0.56 -19.46 5.50
C LYS A 122 -1.71 -20.16 4.79
N ILE A 123 -1.40 -20.87 3.70
CA ILE A 123 -2.37 -21.60 2.89
C ILE A 123 -2.08 -23.09 2.97
N GLU A 124 -2.92 -23.82 3.70
CA GLU A 124 -2.82 -25.29 3.80
C GLU A 124 -3.52 -26.00 2.64
N LYS A 125 -4.62 -25.41 2.12
CA LYS A 125 -5.37 -25.91 0.95
C LYS A 125 -5.66 -24.74 0.01
N GLY A 126 -4.92 -24.62 -1.08
CA GLY A 126 -5.12 -23.57 -2.09
C GLY A 126 -4.35 -23.80 -3.38
N ASN A 127 -4.67 -23.03 -4.41
CA ASN A 127 -4.03 -23.11 -5.72
C ASN A 127 -2.51 -22.87 -5.62
N ARG A 128 -1.71 -23.56 -6.44
CA ARG A 128 -0.24 -23.48 -6.49
C ARG A 128 0.27 -22.06 -6.64
N LEU A 129 -0.43 -21.21 -7.39
CA LEU A 129 -0.06 -19.80 -7.57
C LEU A 129 -0.21 -19.00 -6.26
N LEU A 130 -1.33 -19.18 -5.57
CA LEU A 130 -1.60 -18.48 -4.31
C LEU A 130 -0.63 -18.95 -3.21
N LYS A 131 -0.32 -20.26 -3.21
CA LYS A 131 0.72 -20.83 -2.35
C LYS A 131 2.10 -20.23 -2.62
N LEU A 132 2.50 -20.10 -3.90
CA LEU A 132 3.76 -19.46 -4.27
C LEU A 132 3.83 -18.01 -3.77
N TYR A 133 2.76 -17.24 -3.95
CA TYR A 133 2.68 -15.85 -3.52
C TYR A 133 2.87 -15.71 -2.00
N TYR A 134 2.15 -16.49 -1.19
CA TYR A 134 2.17 -16.35 0.26
C TYR A 134 3.34 -17.08 0.96
N GLU A 135 3.83 -18.21 0.43
CA GLU A 135 4.93 -18.96 1.05
C GLU A 135 6.33 -18.42 0.72
N ARG A 136 6.47 -17.58 -0.31
CA ARG A 136 7.75 -16.98 -0.71
C ARG A 136 7.71 -15.46 -0.48
N PRO A 137 8.22 -14.96 0.67
CA PRO A 137 8.15 -13.54 1.02
C PRO A 137 8.75 -12.62 -0.05
N VAL A 138 9.82 -13.05 -0.73
CA VAL A 138 10.46 -12.28 -1.80
C VAL A 138 9.51 -12.09 -3.00
N VAL A 139 8.78 -13.14 -3.39
CA VAL A 139 7.79 -13.08 -4.49
C VAL A 139 6.66 -12.12 -4.10
N MET A 140 6.14 -12.26 -2.89
CA MET A 140 5.10 -11.38 -2.36
C MET A 140 5.51 -9.90 -2.43
N VAL A 141 6.70 -9.56 -1.91
CA VAL A 141 7.20 -8.18 -1.88
C VAL A 141 7.40 -7.62 -3.29
N ILE A 142 7.96 -8.41 -4.22
CA ILE A 142 8.14 -7.98 -5.62
C ILE A 142 6.78 -7.69 -6.27
N CYS A 143 5.80 -8.59 -6.10
CA CYS A 143 4.46 -8.40 -6.65
C CYS A 143 3.77 -7.15 -6.10
N ILE A 144 3.86 -6.91 -4.78
CA ILE A 144 3.29 -5.71 -4.14
C ILE A 144 3.94 -4.44 -4.70
N ILE A 145 5.27 -4.39 -4.71
CA ILE A 145 6.01 -3.21 -5.22
C ILE A 145 5.67 -2.98 -6.69
N ALA A 146 5.64 -4.02 -7.51
CA ALA A 146 5.30 -3.90 -8.93
C ALA A 146 3.87 -3.37 -9.13
N TYR A 147 2.91 -3.85 -8.34
CA TYR A 147 1.52 -3.46 -8.43
C TYR A 147 1.30 -2.00 -8.02
N GLU A 148 1.85 -1.57 -6.87
CA GLU A 148 1.74 -0.18 -6.41
C GLU A 148 2.49 0.78 -7.34
N SER A 149 3.69 0.38 -7.79
CA SER A 149 4.49 1.20 -8.72
C SER A 149 3.80 1.37 -10.07
N PHE A 150 3.06 0.36 -10.54
CA PHE A 150 2.30 0.46 -11.78
C PHE A 150 1.24 1.56 -11.69
N TRP A 151 0.38 1.53 -10.67
CA TRP A 151 -0.67 2.52 -10.52
C TRP A 151 -0.14 3.93 -10.26
N PHE A 152 0.92 4.05 -9.46
CA PHE A 152 1.58 5.32 -9.23
C PHE A 152 2.20 5.87 -10.53
N ALA A 153 2.93 5.04 -11.28
CA ALA A 153 3.58 5.44 -12.52
C ALA A 153 2.59 5.81 -13.62
N ALA A 154 1.47 5.07 -13.74
CA ALA A 154 0.40 5.39 -14.68
C ALA A 154 -0.17 6.79 -14.41
N TYR A 155 -0.50 7.09 -13.15
CA TYR A 155 -0.96 8.42 -12.76
C TYR A 155 0.09 9.50 -13.08
N ALA A 156 1.33 9.30 -12.62
CA ALA A 156 2.43 10.24 -12.82
C ALA A 156 2.69 10.52 -14.30
N PHE A 157 2.65 9.50 -15.15
CA PHE A 157 2.83 9.62 -16.60
C PHE A 157 1.76 10.49 -17.25
N LYS A 158 0.49 10.33 -16.84
CA LYS A 158 -0.62 11.09 -17.42
C LYS A 158 -0.62 12.56 -17.02
N ILE A 159 -0.24 12.87 -15.78
CA ILE A 159 -0.28 14.25 -15.27
C ILE A 159 0.99 15.06 -15.56
N THR A 160 2.10 14.40 -15.92
CA THR A 160 3.37 15.09 -16.20
C THR A 160 3.43 15.51 -17.68
N PRO A 161 3.53 16.82 -17.99
CA PRO A 161 3.70 17.27 -19.37
C PRO A 161 4.99 16.71 -19.99
N PRO A 162 5.01 16.39 -21.30
CA PRO A 162 6.21 15.87 -21.96
C PRO A 162 7.45 16.77 -21.81
N ARG A 163 7.25 18.09 -21.71
CA ARG A 163 8.33 19.08 -21.55
C ARG A 163 9.03 18.98 -20.18
N ASP A 164 8.31 18.62 -19.13
CA ASP A 164 8.87 18.52 -17.78
C ASP A 164 9.65 17.22 -17.56
N ILE A 165 9.25 16.14 -18.23
CA ILE A 165 10.01 14.88 -18.25
C ILE A 165 11.41 15.10 -18.84
N ILE A 166 11.50 15.81 -19.98
CA ILE A 166 12.76 16.13 -20.64
C ILE A 166 13.64 17.01 -19.75
N ASN A 167 13.06 17.99 -19.05
CA ASN A 167 13.78 18.86 -18.13
C ASN A 167 14.31 18.14 -16.88
N ILE A 168 13.54 17.19 -16.32
CA ILE A 168 13.97 16.36 -15.20
C ILE A 168 15.14 15.46 -15.61
N ILE A 169 15.03 14.78 -16.76
CA ILE A 169 16.10 13.93 -17.31
C ILE A 169 17.34 14.76 -17.62
N GLY A 170 17.16 15.96 -18.21
CA GLY A 170 18.23 16.91 -18.50
C GLY A 170 18.96 17.40 -17.25
N LYS A 171 18.24 17.71 -16.17
CA LYS A 171 18.83 18.12 -14.87
C LYS A 171 19.60 16.97 -14.20
N LEU A 172 19.09 15.75 -14.26
CA LEU A 172 19.78 14.56 -13.72
C LEU A 172 21.07 14.26 -14.50
N LYS A 173 21.08 14.51 -15.81
CA LYS A 173 22.27 14.33 -16.66
C LYS A 173 23.33 15.42 -16.41
N LYS A 174 22.92 16.66 -16.10
CA LYS A 174 23.82 17.76 -15.73
C LYS A 174 24.41 17.66 -14.34
N ARG A 175 23.74 17.01 -13.37
CA ARG A 175 24.27 16.81 -12.00
C ARG A 175 25.32 15.69 -11.89
N LYS A 176 25.48 14.87 -12.94
CA LYS A 176 26.49 13.80 -13.01
C LYS A 176 27.76 14.19 -13.79
N ARG A 177 27.88 15.45 -14.21
CA ARG A 177 29.11 16.07 -14.75
C ARG A 177 29.55 17.16 -13.80
#